data_AF-A0A2G9T8T3-F1
#
_entry.id   AF-A0A2G9T8T3-F1
#
_cell.length_a   1.000
_cell.length_b   1.000
_cell.length_c   1.000
_cell.angle_alpha   90.00
_cell.angle_beta   90.00
_cell.angle_gamma   90.00
#
_symmetry.space_group_name_H-M   'P 1'
#
loop_
_entity.id
_entity.type
_entity.pdbx_description
1 polymer ?
#
loop_
_entity_poly.entity_id
_entity_poly.type
_entity_poly.pdbx_seq_one_letter_code
_entity_poly.pdbx_strand_id
1 'polypeptide(L)'
;MAVMEHVYYASFGYQVTSFFAPASRCGPPDDVKYMVDKAHSMGLTILLDVVHSHASKNVADGLNEWDGTDSCYFHSGPRGTHTLWDSRLFDYTQYVP
;
A
#
# COMPACT_ATOMS: atom_id res chain seq x y z
N MET A 1 6.53 1.27 -10.81
CA MET A 1 5.83 2.04 -9.76
C MET A 1 4.34 1.70 -9.75
N ALA A 2 3.62 2.02 -8.67
CA ALA A 2 2.17 1.84 -8.52
C ALA A 2 1.65 0.38 -8.63
N VAL A 3 2.43 -0.59 -8.14
CA VAL A 3 2.04 -2.01 -8.14
C VAL A 3 1.17 -2.37 -6.94
N MET A 4 1.44 -1.84 -5.75
CA MET A 4 0.59 -2.04 -4.58
C MET A 4 -0.78 -1.40 -4.83
N GLU A 5 -1.86 -2.09 -4.48
CA GLU A 5 -3.22 -1.64 -4.78
C GLU A 5 -3.54 -0.30 -4.10
N HIS A 6 -4.14 0.59 -4.87
CA HIS A 6 -4.44 1.96 -4.50
C HIS A 6 -5.70 2.42 -5.23
N VAL A 7 -6.73 2.77 -4.46
CA VAL A 7 -8.05 3.14 -5.01
C VAL A 7 -7.98 4.45 -5.80
N TYR A 8 -7.23 5.42 -5.29
CA TYR A 8 -7.08 6.73 -5.93
C TYR A 8 -5.96 6.69 -6.98
N TYR A 9 -6.34 6.48 -8.25
CA TYR A 9 -5.38 6.36 -9.36
C TYR A 9 -4.46 7.58 -9.52
N ALA A 10 -4.97 8.79 -9.26
CA ALA A 10 -4.17 10.02 -9.32
C ALA A 10 -3.20 10.19 -8.13
N SER A 11 -3.20 9.27 -7.15
CA SER A 11 -2.12 9.19 -6.15
C SER A 11 -0.80 8.70 -6.74
N PHE A 12 -0.81 8.21 -8.00
CA PHE A 12 0.37 7.64 -8.64
C PHE A 12 0.96 6.44 -7.87
N GLY A 13 0.11 5.70 -7.16
CA GLY A 13 0.49 4.54 -6.35
C GLY A 13 0.88 4.84 -4.90
N TYR A 14 0.86 6.11 -4.48
CA TYR A 14 1.31 6.49 -3.14
C TYR A 14 0.26 6.36 -2.05
N GLN A 15 -1.04 6.33 -2.38
CA GLN A 15 -2.11 6.12 -1.40
C GLN A 15 -2.54 4.65 -1.38
N VAL A 16 -1.68 3.77 -0.86
CA VAL A 16 -1.92 2.32 -0.79
C VAL A 16 -3.08 2.01 0.14
N THR A 17 -3.96 1.11 -0.31
CA THR A 17 -5.11 0.62 0.45
C THR A 17 -4.99 -0.85 0.82
N SER A 18 -4.53 -1.70 -0.12
CA SER A 18 -4.38 -3.15 0.09
C SER A 18 -2.94 -3.59 -0.17
N PHE A 19 -2.15 -3.72 0.89
CA PHE A 19 -0.69 -3.87 0.84
C PHE A 19 -0.17 -5.14 0.15
N PHE A 20 -0.97 -6.20 0.11
CA PHE A 20 -0.61 -7.48 -0.50
C PHE A 20 -1.28 -7.72 -1.85
N ALA A 21 -2.13 -6.79 -2.30
CA ALA A 21 -2.81 -6.90 -3.58
C ALA A 21 -2.03 -6.13 -4.65
N PRO A 22 -1.73 -6.75 -5.81
CA PRO A 22 -1.32 -5.99 -6.98
C PRO A 22 -2.51 -5.17 -7.51
N ALA A 23 -2.23 -4.00 -8.06
CA ALA A 23 -3.25 -3.09 -8.58
C ALA A 23 -4.09 -3.75 -9.68
N SER A 24 -5.34 -4.06 -9.36
CA SER A 24 -6.29 -4.79 -10.21
C SER A 24 -6.60 -4.08 -11.53
N ARG A 25 -6.39 -2.76 -11.58
CA ARG A 25 -6.60 -1.91 -12.77
C ARG A 25 -5.72 -2.32 -13.96
N CYS A 26 -4.61 -3.00 -13.71
CA CYS A 26 -3.64 -3.44 -14.73
C CYS A 26 -3.76 -4.92 -15.10
N GLY A 27 -4.71 -5.66 -14.50
CA GLY A 27 -4.91 -7.09 -14.74
C GLY A 27 -4.90 -7.93 -13.46
N PRO A 28 -5.13 -9.26 -13.58
CA PRO A 28 -5.01 -10.20 -12.48
C PRO A 28 -3.58 -10.32 -11.94
N PRO A 29 -3.40 -10.83 -10.71
CA PRO A 29 -2.08 -11.02 -10.11
C PRO A 29 -1.09 -11.86 -10.94
N ASP A 30 -1.58 -12.82 -11.73
CA ASP A 30 -0.72 -13.65 -12.58
C ASP A 30 -0.07 -12.87 -13.73
N ASP A 31 -0.68 -11.77 -14.18
CA ASP A 31 -0.08 -10.90 -15.21
C ASP A 31 1.14 -10.15 -14.67
N VAL A 32 1.16 -9.82 -13.37
CA VAL A 32 2.34 -9.24 -12.71
C VAL A 32 3.49 -10.26 -12.69
N LYS A 33 3.19 -11.52 -12.37
CA LYS A 33 4.19 -12.61 -12.40
C LYS A 33 4.74 -12.79 -13.81
N TYR A 34 3.87 -12.84 -14.81
CA TYR A 34 4.24 -12.95 -16.21
C TYR A 34 5.14 -11.78 -16.66
N MET A 35 4.79 -10.54 -16.30
CA MET A 35 5.59 -9.36 -16.63
C MET A 35 7.00 -9.46 -16.04
N VAL A 36 7.11 -9.85 -14.76
CA VAL A 36 8.40 -10.02 -14.07
C VAL A 36 9.24 -11.11 -14.73
N ASP A 37 8.67 -12.29 -14.98
CA ASP A 37 9.36 -13.40 -15.64
C ASP A 37 9.80 -13.02 -17.06
N LYS A 38 8.95 -12.29 -17.79
CA LYS A 38 9.28 -11.83 -19.13
C LYS A 38 10.45 -10.84 -19.11
N ALA A 39 10.46 -9.90 -18.17
CA ALA A 39 11.58 -8.97 -18.00
C ALA A 39 12.88 -9.71 -17.65
N HIS A 40 12.84 -10.68 -16.72
CA HIS A 40 14.01 -11.50 -16.38
C HIS A 40 14.52 -12.30 -17.58
N SER A 41 13.63 -12.84 -18.43
CA SER A 41 14.04 -13.53 -19.67
C SER A 41 14.80 -12.65 -20.67
N MET A 42 14.65 -11.33 -20.53
CA MET A 42 15.33 -10.30 -21.35
C MET A 42 16.59 -9.75 -20.65
N GLY A 43 16.98 -10.30 -19.50
CA GLY A 43 18.12 -9.83 -18.72
C GLY A 43 17.86 -8.52 -17.95
N LEU A 44 16.60 -8.12 -17.77
CA LEU A 44 16.23 -6.92 -17.03
C LEU A 44 15.92 -7.24 -15.57
N THR A 45 16.50 -6.49 -14.64
CA THR A 45 16.13 -6.54 -13.22
C THR A 45 14.93 -5.63 -12.96
N ILE A 46 13.97 -6.12 -12.16
CA ILE A 46 12.79 -5.36 -11.74
C ILE A 46 12.90 -5.03 -10.25
N LEU A 47 12.61 -3.79 -9.90
CA LEU A 47 12.48 -3.31 -8.53
C LEU A 47 11.04 -2.86 -8.27
N LEU A 48 10.60 -3.03 -7.03
CA LEU A 48 9.27 -2.62 -6.57
C LEU A 48 9.37 -1.36 -5.72
N ASP A 49 8.56 -0.36 -6.02
CA ASP A 49 8.25 0.75 -5.12
C ASP A 49 7.47 0.22 -3.92
N VAL A 50 8.14 0.11 -2.77
CA VAL A 50 7.52 -0.29 -1.51
C VAL A 50 7.08 0.95 -0.75
N VAL A 51 5.77 1.20 -0.72
CA VAL A 51 5.18 2.33 0.01
C VAL A 51 4.78 1.86 1.41
N HIS A 52 5.77 1.74 2.29
CA HIS A 52 5.52 1.46 3.71
C HIS A 52 5.54 2.71 4.57
N SER A 53 5.86 3.90 4.04
CA SER A 53 5.96 5.12 4.85
C SER A 53 4.64 5.59 5.47
N HIS A 54 3.51 5.26 4.83
CA HIS A 54 2.15 5.61 5.26
C HIS A 54 1.13 4.67 4.58
N ALA A 55 -0.14 4.77 4.99
CA ALA A 55 -1.28 4.13 4.34
C ALA A 55 -2.38 5.16 4.03
N SER A 56 -3.24 4.85 3.06
CA SER A 56 -4.43 5.64 2.79
C SER A 56 -5.35 5.73 4.02
N LYS A 57 -6.09 6.84 4.16
CA LYS A 57 -7.11 7.03 5.20
C LYS A 57 -8.45 6.35 4.90
N ASN A 58 -8.55 5.65 3.77
CA ASN A 58 -9.75 4.92 3.40
C ASN A 58 -10.12 3.85 4.43
N VAL A 59 -11.35 3.91 4.94
CA VAL A 59 -11.89 2.95 5.93
C VAL A 59 -12.60 1.76 5.27
N ALA A 60 -13.38 1.98 4.20
CA ALA A 60 -14.21 0.93 3.60
C ALA A 60 -13.41 -0.09 2.76
N ASP A 61 -12.33 0.37 2.12
CA ASP A 61 -11.54 -0.39 1.15
C ASP A 61 -10.03 -0.28 1.41
N GLY A 62 -9.65 0.13 2.62
CA GLY A 62 -8.26 0.28 3.07
C GLY A 62 -8.04 -0.22 4.49
N LEU A 63 -6.83 0.02 5.00
CA LEU A 63 -6.38 -0.46 6.31
C LEU A 63 -6.80 0.45 7.48
N ASN A 64 -7.33 1.64 7.19
CA ASN A 64 -7.73 2.60 8.21
C ASN A 64 -8.91 2.07 9.03
N GLU A 65 -8.86 2.23 10.36
CA GLU A 65 -9.93 1.80 11.27
C GLU A 65 -10.35 0.32 11.12
N TRP A 66 -9.38 -0.54 10.80
CA TRP A 66 -9.59 -1.96 10.52
C TRP A 66 -10.40 -2.71 11.59
N ASP A 67 -10.11 -2.46 12.87
CA ASP A 67 -10.83 -3.03 14.02
C ASP A 67 -11.81 -2.04 14.67
N GLY A 68 -12.11 -0.94 13.96
CA GLY A 68 -12.91 0.19 14.47
C GLY A 68 -12.14 1.18 15.34
N THR A 69 -10.84 0.99 15.55
CA THR A 69 -9.99 1.92 16.30
C THR A 69 -9.03 2.68 15.39
N ASP A 70 -8.54 3.83 15.85
CA ASP A 70 -7.51 4.56 15.13
C ASP A 70 -6.11 3.96 15.30
N SER A 71 -5.91 2.92 16.12
CA SER A 71 -4.59 2.47 16.53
C SER A 71 -4.30 0.99 16.32
N CYS A 72 -5.04 0.32 15.42
CA CYS A 72 -4.80 -1.09 15.11
C CYS A 72 -3.42 -1.31 14.48
N TYR A 73 -3.16 -0.65 13.35
CA TYR A 73 -1.89 -0.70 12.61
C TYR A 73 -1.10 0.61 12.69
N PHE A 74 -1.71 1.65 13.27
CA PHE A 74 -1.22 3.02 13.23
C PHE A 74 -1.01 3.56 14.64
N HIS A 75 -0.25 4.62 14.78
CA HIS A 75 -0.27 5.38 16.02
C HIS A 75 -1.66 6.02 16.22
N SER A 76 -2.08 6.22 17.48
CA SER A 76 -3.28 6.98 17.80
C SER A 76 -3.05 8.50 17.76
N GLY A 77 -4.14 9.25 17.60
CA GLY A 77 -4.13 10.71 17.68
C GLY A 77 -3.25 11.39 16.60
N PRO A 78 -2.75 12.62 16.88
CA PRO A 78 -2.01 13.40 15.88
C PRO A 78 -0.75 12.72 15.33
N ARG A 79 -0.11 11.84 16.12
CA ARG A 79 1.08 11.08 15.69
C ARG A 79 0.73 10.07 14.59
N GLY A 80 -0.51 9.59 14.54
CA GLY A 80 -1.00 8.64 13.56
C GLY A 80 -1.37 9.20 12.20
N THR A 81 -1.18 10.51 11.98
CA THR A 81 -1.64 11.21 10.78
C THR A 81 -0.55 12.07 10.17
N HIS A 82 -0.33 11.93 8.86
CA HIS A 82 0.58 12.78 8.09
C HIS A 82 -0.21 13.92 7.43
N THR A 83 -0.19 15.12 8.00
CA THR A 83 -1.07 16.23 7.59
C THR A 83 -0.94 16.66 6.13
N LEU A 84 0.28 16.72 5.59
CA LEU A 84 0.50 17.13 4.19
C LEU A 84 0.01 16.10 3.18
N TRP A 85 0.03 14.82 3.55
CA TRP A 85 -0.35 13.72 2.65
C TRP A 85 -1.77 13.21 2.91
N ASP A 86 -2.38 13.65 4.01
CA ASP A 86 -3.73 13.26 4.43
C ASP A 86 -3.87 11.73 4.57
N SER A 87 -2.92 11.13 5.28
CA SER A 87 -2.68 9.68 5.35
C SER A 87 -2.41 9.20 6.78
N ARG A 88 -2.50 7.88 7.00
CA ARG A 88 -2.22 7.22 8.29
C ARG A 88 -0.76 6.79 8.41
N LEU A 89 -0.19 6.86 9.62
CA LEU A 89 1.21 6.52 9.91
C LEU A 89 1.30 5.29 10.81
N PHE A 90 2.04 4.27 10.33
CA PHE A 90 2.21 2.98 11.01
C PHE A 90 2.85 3.12 12.40
N ASP A 91 2.42 2.25 13.32
CA ASP A 91 3.16 2.01 14.56
C ASP A 91 4.15 0.86 14.38
N TYR A 92 5.37 1.17 13.97
CA TYR A 92 6.42 0.16 13.77
C TYR A 92 6.96 -0.47 15.06
N THR A 93 6.54 0.02 16.23
CA THR A 93 6.95 -0.57 17.52
C THR A 93 5.99 -1.67 17.96
N GLN A 94 4.82 -1.75 17.32
CA GLN A 94 3.80 -2.73 17.61
C GLN A 94 4.19 -4.08 17.01
N TYR A 95 4.24 -5.09 17.86
CA TYR A 95 4.30 -6.48 17.45
C TYR A 95 2.98 -7.13 17.83
N VAL A 96 2.30 -7.69 16.84
CA VAL A 96 1.12 -8.53 17.07
C VAL A 96 1.61 -9.99 16.99
N PRO A 97 1.69 -10.72 18.12
CA PRO A 97 2.11 -12.12 18.15
C PRO A 97 1.19 -13.06 17.37
#